data_AF-A0A0L7LEZ4-F1
#
_entry.id   AF-A0A0L7LEZ4-F1
#
_cell.length_a   1.000
_cell.length_b   1.000
_cell.length_c   1.000
_cell.angle_alpha   90.00
_cell.angle_beta   90.00
_cell.angle_gamma   90.00
#
_symmetry.space_group_name_H-M   'P 1'
#
loop_
_entity.id
_entity.type
_entity.pdbx_description
1 polymer ?
#
loop_
_entity_poly.entity_id
_entity_poly.type
_entity_poly.pdbx_seq_one_letter_code
_entity_poly.pdbx_strand_id
1 'polypeptide(L)'
;MYSLPQLRASVWSERVTAVEKNEVTFVPNTCGKQLAIVNGYTFYLHMKHKSTVSWLCTSWGKCKARFTMKSDGVIKKVIPMHSHERPMFKIINGVFFKC
;
A
#
# COMPACT_ATOMS: atom_id res chain seq x y z
N MET A 1 12.73 25.86 -55.21
CA MET A 1 13.06 26.75 -54.09
C MET A 1 11.89 26.71 -53.11
N TYR A 2 11.60 25.55 -52.46
CA TYR A 2 12.07 25.11 -51.12
C TYR A 2 11.85 26.22 -50.07
N SER A 3 11.12 26.07 -48.96
CA SER A 3 10.74 24.91 -48.15
C SER A 3 9.53 25.26 -47.30
N LEU A 4 8.62 24.30 -47.10
CA LEU A 4 7.79 24.24 -45.90
C LEU A 4 8.52 23.44 -44.83
N PRO A 5 8.67 23.99 -43.62
CA PRO A 5 8.64 23.15 -42.43
C PRO A 5 7.79 23.79 -41.33
N GLN A 6 7.18 23.09 -40.39
CA GLN A 6 6.96 21.68 -40.13
C GLN A 6 5.80 21.66 -39.12
N LEU A 7 5.00 20.60 -39.18
CA LEU A 7 3.90 20.31 -38.27
C LEU A 7 4.29 20.56 -36.82
N ARG A 8 3.49 21.35 -36.09
CA ARG A 8 3.64 21.55 -34.65
C ARG A 8 3.47 20.20 -33.96
N ALA A 9 4.60 19.69 -33.51
CA ALA A 9 4.72 18.49 -32.71
C ALA A 9 3.68 18.48 -31.58
N SER A 10 2.94 17.39 -31.53
CA SER A 10 2.06 16.96 -30.47
C SER A 10 2.90 16.82 -29.18
N VAL A 11 2.94 17.87 -28.36
CA VAL A 11 3.42 17.75 -26.98
C VAL A 11 2.29 17.12 -26.17
N TRP A 12 2.20 15.79 -26.24
CA TRP A 12 1.46 15.01 -25.24
C TRP A 12 2.23 15.20 -23.94
N SER A 13 1.78 16.17 -23.15
CA SER A 13 2.27 16.42 -21.81
C SER A 13 1.82 15.25 -20.95
N GLU A 14 2.63 14.19 -20.94
CA GLU A 14 2.58 13.15 -19.91
C GLU A 14 2.92 13.79 -18.58
N ARG A 15 1.91 14.43 -17.97
CA ARG A 15 1.86 14.65 -16.54
C ARG A 15 1.70 13.29 -15.90
N VAL A 16 2.79 12.52 -15.84
CA VAL A 16 2.91 11.39 -14.94
C VAL A 16 3.00 12.00 -13.55
N THR A 17 1.85 12.35 -12.98
CA THR A 17 1.77 12.71 -11.56
C THR A 17 2.34 11.54 -10.79
N ALA A 18 3.42 11.78 -10.05
CA ALA A 18 4.08 10.82 -9.19
C ALA A 18 3.02 10.07 -8.38
N VAL A 19 2.79 8.80 -8.72
CA VAL A 19 2.01 7.91 -7.87
C VAL A 19 2.87 7.71 -6.64
N GLU A 20 2.47 8.29 -5.51
CA GLU A 20 3.08 8.01 -4.21
C GLU A 20 3.02 6.49 -4.01
N LYS A 21 4.14 5.82 -4.28
CA LYS A 21 4.28 4.37 -4.10
C LYS A 21 4.34 4.12 -2.60
N ASN A 22 3.17 4.00 -2.01
CA ASN A 22 3.04 3.52 -0.64
C ASN A 22 3.43 2.03 -0.68
N GLU A 23 4.70 1.73 -0.42
CA GLU A 23 5.23 0.37 -0.52
C GLU A 23 4.57 -0.52 0.54
N VAL A 24 3.84 -1.53 0.07
CA VAL A 24 3.16 -2.51 0.93
C VAL A 24 3.95 -3.82 0.85
N THR A 25 4.55 -4.24 1.96
CA THR A 25 5.21 -5.54 2.05
C THR A 25 4.25 -6.55 2.66
N PHE A 26 4.02 -7.66 1.99
CA PHE A 26 3.22 -8.75 2.54
C PHE A 26 4.11 -9.81 3.18
N VAL A 27 3.85 -10.14 4.43
CA VAL A 27 4.59 -11.17 5.17
C VAL A 27 3.62 -12.16 5.83
N PRO A 28 3.85 -13.48 5.74
CA PRO A 28 3.13 -14.44 6.56
C PRO A 28 3.56 -14.33 8.03
N ASN A 29 2.60 -14.50 8.93
CA ASN A 29 2.85 -14.75 10.34
C ASN A 29 3.25 -16.23 10.57
N THR A 30 3.74 -16.57 11.76
CA THR A 30 4.07 -17.96 12.17
C THR A 30 2.89 -18.93 12.02
N CYS A 31 1.66 -18.44 12.09
CA CYS A 31 0.42 -19.19 11.88
C CYS A 31 0.00 -19.27 10.40
N GLY A 32 0.78 -18.75 9.46
CA GLY A 32 0.47 -18.74 8.02
C GLY A 32 -0.51 -17.64 7.57
N LYS A 33 -0.98 -16.80 8.48
CA LYS A 33 -1.86 -15.65 8.15
C LYS A 33 -1.05 -14.53 7.51
N GLN A 34 -1.55 -13.98 6.40
CA GLN A 34 -0.90 -12.87 5.70
C GLN A 34 -1.09 -11.54 6.46
N LEU A 35 0.01 -10.82 6.66
CA LEU A 35 0.07 -9.47 7.20
C LEU A 35 0.62 -8.53 6.13
N ALA A 36 0.18 -7.28 6.18
CA ALA A 36 0.67 -6.20 5.34
C ALA A 36 1.44 -5.21 6.21
N ILE A 37 2.64 -4.83 5.78
CA ILE A 37 3.48 -3.83 6.43
C ILE A 37 3.48 -2.60 5.54
N VAL A 38 3.09 -1.47 6.13
CA VAL A 38 3.00 -0.19 5.44
C VAL A 38 3.61 0.86 6.36
N ASN A 39 4.65 1.56 5.90
CA ASN A 39 5.32 2.63 6.66
C ASN A 39 5.74 2.23 8.09
N GLY A 40 6.18 0.98 8.27
CA GLY A 40 6.57 0.44 9.57
C GLY A 40 5.41 0.09 10.51
N TYR A 41 4.17 0.09 10.01
CA TYR A 41 3.00 -0.40 10.75
C TYR A 41 2.50 -1.71 10.15
N THR A 42 2.02 -2.59 11.02
CA THR A 42 1.48 -3.90 10.67
C THR A 42 -0.03 -3.86 10.60
N PHE A 43 -0.56 -4.44 9.53
CA PHE A 43 -1.98 -4.56 9.25
C PHE A 43 -2.32 -6.02 8.97
N TYR A 44 -3.44 -6.48 9.50
CA TYR A 44 -3.99 -7.80 9.21
C TYR A 44 -5.13 -7.72 8.23
N LEU A 45 -5.31 -8.80 7.48
CA LEU A 45 -6.44 -8.95 6.56
C LEU A 45 -7.73 -9.10 7.37
N HIS A 46 -8.62 -8.11 7.28
CA HIS A 46 -9.91 -8.16 7.96
C HIS A 46 -11.00 -8.75 7.07
N MET A 47 -11.14 -8.23 5.86
CA MET A 47 -12.21 -8.64 4.96
C MET A 47 -11.76 -8.59 3.51
N LYS A 48 -12.08 -9.63 2.75
CA LYS A 48 -11.79 -9.72 1.31
C LYS A 48 -13.13 -9.75 0.56
N HIS A 49 -13.41 -8.70 -0.19
CA HIS A 49 -14.49 -8.64 -1.15
C HIS A 49 -14.00 -9.09 -2.54
N LYS A 50 -14.94 -9.23 -3.49
CA LYS A 50 -14.62 -9.65 -4.87
C LYS A 50 -13.61 -8.71 -5.56
N SER A 51 -13.67 -7.40 -5.29
CA SER A 51 -12.85 -6.38 -5.96
C SER A 51 -11.92 -5.61 -5.01
N THR A 52 -12.10 -5.74 -3.70
CA THR A 52 -11.35 -4.96 -2.71
C THR A 52 -11.01 -5.79 -1.48
N VAL A 53 -9.91 -5.43 -0.84
CA VAL A 53 -9.35 -6.09 0.31
C VAL A 53 -9.14 -5.04 1.39
N SER A 54 -9.77 -5.22 2.54
CA SER A 54 -9.68 -4.30 3.67
C SER A 54 -8.72 -4.84 4.72
N TRP A 55 -7.78 -3.98 5.10
CA TRP A 55 -6.70 -4.24 6.05
C TRP A 55 -6.86 -3.31 7.26
N LEU A 56 -6.74 -3.87 8.45
CA LEU A 56 -6.87 -3.14 9.72
C LEU A 56 -5.56 -3.24 10.48
N CYS A 57 -5.21 -2.20 11.25
CA CYS A 57 -4.01 -2.25 12.07
C CYS A 57 -4.11 -3.35 13.12
N THR A 58 -3.02 -4.07 13.38
CA THR A 58 -2.97 -5.16 14.38
C THR A 58 -3.30 -4.70 15.80
N SER A 59 -3.16 -3.41 16.10
CA SER A 59 -3.56 -2.79 17.37
C SER A 59 -5.03 -2.33 17.36
N TRP A 60 -5.89 -3.04 16.63
CA TRP A 60 -7.32 -2.73 16.51
C TRP A 60 -7.98 -2.59 17.89
N GLY A 61 -8.80 -1.55 18.06
CA GLY A 61 -9.39 -1.14 19.34
C GLY A 61 -8.73 0.09 19.93
N LYS A 62 -7.39 0.13 19.97
CA LYS A 62 -6.62 1.35 20.30
C LYS A 62 -6.27 2.17 19.05
N CYS A 63 -6.14 1.51 17.92
CA CYS A 63 -5.83 2.11 16.63
C CYS A 63 -7.03 2.03 15.68
N LYS A 64 -7.35 3.15 15.02
CA LYS A 64 -8.37 3.21 13.96
C LYS A 64 -7.75 3.21 12.56
N ALA A 65 -6.44 3.01 12.46
CA ALA A 65 -5.76 2.96 11.18
C ALA A 65 -6.22 1.75 10.36
N ARG A 66 -6.55 2.01 9.10
CA ARG A 66 -7.03 1.01 8.15
C ARG A 66 -6.73 1.44 6.73
N PHE A 67 -6.57 0.48 5.84
CA PHE A 67 -6.51 0.77 4.42
C PHE A 67 -7.28 -0.27 3.63
N THR A 68 -7.73 0.12 2.45
CA THR A 68 -8.41 -0.76 1.50
C THR A 68 -7.62 -0.76 0.21
N MET A 69 -7.29 -1.94 -0.25
CA MET A 69 -6.60 -2.21 -1.52
C MET A 69 -7.58 -2.82 -2.52
N LYS A 70 -7.36 -2.63 -3.81
CA LYS A 70 -8.06 -3.38 -4.86
C LYS A 70 -7.40 -4.75 -5.05
N SER A 71 -8.09 -5.65 -5.75
CA SER A 71 -7.52 -6.90 -6.27
C SER A 71 -6.23 -6.67 -7.04
N ASP A 72 -6.13 -5.53 -7.73
CA ASP A 72 -5.02 -5.19 -8.64
C ASP A 72 -3.78 -4.66 -7.89
N GLY A 73 -3.77 -4.73 -6.55
CA GLY A 73 -2.68 -4.23 -5.71
C GLY A 73 -2.68 -2.72 -5.49
N VAL A 74 -3.62 -1.99 -6.10
CA VAL A 74 -3.73 -0.53 -5.94
C VAL A 74 -4.43 -0.18 -4.63
N ILE A 75 -3.80 0.63 -3.78
CA ILE A 75 -4.44 1.13 -2.56
C ILE A 75 -5.53 2.14 -2.94
N LYS A 76 -6.78 1.83 -2.59
CA LYS A 76 -7.94 2.69 -2.88
C LYS A 76 -8.15 3.75 -1.80
N LYS A 77 -7.93 3.37 -0.53
CA LYS A 77 -8.21 4.24 0.62
C LYS A 77 -7.22 3.94 1.73
N VAL A 78 -6.59 4.95 2.30
CA VAL A 78 -5.76 4.84 3.51
C VAL A 78 -6.33 5.78 4.56
N ILE A 79 -6.47 5.27 5.78
CA ILE A 79 -6.77 6.05 6.98
C ILE A 79 -5.58 5.81 7.90
N PRO A 80 -4.58 6.71 7.91
CA PRO A 80 -3.35 6.56 8.69
C PRO A 80 -3.50 7.11 10.13
N MET A 81 -4.66 6.92 10.77
CA MET A 81 -4.88 7.36 12.15
C MET A 81 -4.32 6.34 13.14
N HIS A 82 -3.03 6.46 13.44
CA HIS A 82 -2.35 5.69 14.46
C HIS A 82 -2.36 6.43 15.80
N SER A 83 -2.96 5.83 16.82
CA SER A 83 -2.96 6.35 18.21
C SER A 83 -1.96 5.63 19.11
N HIS A 84 -0.96 4.98 18.50
CA HIS A 84 0.10 4.26 19.20
C HIS A 84 1.40 4.39 18.43
N GLU A 85 2.51 4.21 19.13
CA GLU A 85 3.83 4.16 18.53
C GLU A 85 4.01 2.90 17.66
N ARG A 86 5.01 2.96 16.78
CA ARG A 86 5.32 1.85 15.87
C ARG A 86 5.65 0.60 16.69
N PRO A 87 4.91 -0.51 16.52
CA PRO A 87 5.23 -1.74 17.23
C PRO A 87 6.59 -2.23 16.76
N MET A 88 7.43 -2.70 17.68
CA MET A 88 8.66 -3.40 17.33
C MET A 88 8.33 -4.79 16.80
N PHE A 89 8.79 -5.09 15.60
CA PHE A 89 8.69 -6.43 15.01
C PHE A 89 9.98 -6.75 14.24
N LYS A 90 10.20 -8.05 14.04
CA LYS A 90 11.31 -8.57 13.24
C LYS A 90 10.74 -9.48 12.16
N ILE A 91 11.27 -9.37 10.95
CA ILE A 91 10.96 -10.30 9.86
C ILE A 91 12.18 -11.21 9.73
N ILE A 92 12.03 -12.50 10.03
CA ILE A 92 13.11 -13.48 9.96
C ILE A 92 12.70 -14.55 8.95
N ASN A 93 13.50 -14.77 7.90
CA ASN A 93 13.21 -15.70 6.81
C ASN A 93 11.85 -15.45 6.13
N GLY A 94 11.43 -14.19 6.01
CA GLY A 94 10.13 -13.82 5.45
C GLY A 94 8.93 -14.07 6.37
N VAL A 95 9.17 -14.54 7.60
CA VAL A 95 8.12 -14.75 8.61
C VAL A 95 8.12 -13.60 9.61
N PHE A 96 6.93 -13.12 9.93
CA PHE A 96 6.73 -12.06 10.91
C PHE A 96 6.84 -12.58 12.36
N PHE A 97 7.72 -11.94 13.15
CA PHE A 97 7.86 -12.15 14.59
C PHE A 97 7.58 -10.84 15.34
N LYS A 98 6.63 -10.89 16.26
CA LYS A 98 6.39 -9.80 17.21
C LYS A 98 7.47 -9.87 18.30
N CYS A 99 8.14 -8.76 18.59
CA CYS A 99 9.07 -8.66 19.71
C CYS A 99 8.33 -8.44 21.04
#